data_AF-A0A950GYY0-F1
#
_entry.id   AF-A0A950GYY0-F1
#
_cell.length_a   1.000
_cell.length_b   1.000
_cell.length_c   1.000
_cell.angle_alpha   90.00
_cell.angle_beta   90.00
_cell.angle_gamma   90.00
#
_symmetry.space_group_name_H-M   'P 1'
#
loop_
_entity.id
_entity.type
_entity.pdbx_description
1 polymer ?
#
loop_
_entity_poly.entity_id
_entity_poly.type
_entity_poly.pdbx_seq_one_letter_code
_entity_poly.pdbx_strand_id
1 'polypeptide(L)'
;MTPDEAVSMPQDLLRMAGTSSAHDPLTFVMTRLRGSGYPPRGDYELNLARVFWMPTARSFDLTGQVRLSPQASDQTLAGVLGRTGTGSDPVVSATSSSRLTGNVEDGALAAIDGDPGTAWQTAFGPTNQAGAYVQYQLAAPLTVRSMALQVLADGRHSVPTQVTVSAGGTDETVRLPDITDRSQPGSVVDVPVTLPQPVTGSTLRVTVDHVRTETTTDDTTLAQDVLPVGIAELGIPGLVGPATPALVPSTCRSDLLTMDGAPVWVSLHGSSAAALDRQPLGVSLCGPDAGGLNLSAGNHTLRSVAGSATGIDVDQLALASAPGGGAAPVSAGGQLTSIPSTSTPRATVSQPSSTAMTVQLSGISSTTKPFELVLGQSINQGWQATAAGYSLGTPDLIDGFANGWRVDPADLASGIHDGRLTVVLHWAPQGGVNLAVVISAAALIVCVVLAFGVTVRRRRRGGAAEDGAPEPRSTSSSSPNGRVGHEPESEADAPLLGPEARPEAPVG
;
A
#
# COMPACT_ATOMS: atom_id res chain seq x y z
N MET A 1 -11.87 19.77 -22.28
CA MET A 1 -12.32 18.36 -22.31
C MET A 1 -11.16 17.54 -21.77
N THR A 2 -11.30 16.97 -20.57
CA THR A 2 -10.32 16.03 -20.04
C THR A 2 -10.42 14.71 -20.80
N PRO A 3 -9.32 13.96 -21.00
CA PRO A 3 -9.41 12.60 -21.50
C PRO A 3 -10.18 11.72 -20.49
N ASP A 4 -10.96 10.77 -21.00
CA ASP A 4 -11.63 9.76 -20.18
C ASP A 4 -10.79 8.48 -20.22
N GLU A 5 -10.25 8.08 -19.07
CA GLU A 5 -9.34 6.94 -18.93
C GLU A 5 -9.97 5.85 -18.04
N ALA A 6 -9.81 4.59 -18.45
CA ALA A 6 -10.26 3.42 -17.73
C ALA A 6 -9.36 2.22 -18.05
N VAL A 7 -9.05 1.40 -17.05
CA VAL A 7 -8.18 0.23 -17.20
C VAL A 7 -8.99 -0.97 -17.69
N SER A 8 -8.57 -1.57 -18.81
CA SER A 8 -9.14 -2.84 -19.26
C SER A 8 -8.63 -3.99 -18.38
N MET A 9 -9.56 -4.74 -17.79
CA MET A 9 -9.24 -5.95 -17.03
C MET A 9 -8.88 -7.12 -17.97
N PRO A 10 -8.10 -8.11 -17.53
CA PRO A 10 -7.83 -9.33 -18.31
C PRO A 10 -9.12 -10.05 -18.73
N GLN A 11 -9.16 -10.54 -19.97
CA GLN A 11 -10.37 -11.17 -20.53
C GLN A 11 -10.14 -12.59 -21.06
N ASP A 12 -8.89 -13.04 -21.20
CA ASP A 12 -8.55 -14.21 -22.01
C ASP A 12 -9.11 -15.51 -21.43
N LEU A 13 -9.11 -15.67 -20.10
CA LEU A 13 -9.75 -16.79 -19.41
C LEU A 13 -11.26 -16.86 -19.70
N LEU A 14 -11.96 -15.72 -19.64
CA LEU A 14 -13.39 -15.64 -19.91
C LEU A 14 -13.71 -15.84 -21.39
N ARG A 15 -12.86 -15.36 -22.30
CA ARG A 15 -12.99 -15.58 -23.75
C ARG A 15 -12.73 -17.03 -24.13
N MET A 16 -11.81 -17.72 -23.44
CA MET A 16 -11.48 -19.12 -23.65
C MET A 16 -12.58 -20.05 -23.12
N ALA A 17 -13.11 -19.79 -21.92
CA ALA A 17 -14.23 -20.56 -21.36
C ALA A 17 -15.56 -20.26 -22.07
N GLY A 18 -15.78 -19.01 -22.48
CA GLY A 18 -17.03 -18.59 -23.08
C GLY A 18 -18.22 -18.94 -22.20
N THR A 19 -19.28 -19.49 -22.80
CA THR A 19 -20.49 -19.88 -22.07
C THR A 19 -20.30 -21.03 -21.10
N SER A 20 -19.20 -21.81 -21.17
CA SER A 20 -18.94 -22.87 -20.19
C SER A 20 -18.69 -22.30 -18.79
N SER A 21 -18.16 -21.08 -18.70
CA SER A 21 -17.86 -20.41 -17.42
C SER A 21 -19.06 -20.32 -16.48
N ALA A 22 -20.30 -20.40 -16.98
CA ALA A 22 -21.51 -20.39 -16.14
C ALA A 22 -21.58 -21.54 -15.12
N HIS A 23 -20.80 -22.61 -15.29
CA HIS A 23 -20.69 -23.70 -14.31
C HIS A 23 -19.75 -23.36 -13.14
N ASP A 24 -18.96 -22.29 -13.27
CA ASP A 24 -17.91 -21.89 -12.34
C ASP A 24 -18.28 -20.60 -11.58
N PRO A 25 -17.77 -20.40 -10.35
CA PRO A 25 -17.80 -19.11 -9.69
C PRO A 25 -16.98 -18.10 -10.51
N LEU A 26 -17.47 -16.86 -10.60
CA LEU A 26 -16.76 -15.74 -11.23
C LEU A 26 -16.61 -14.61 -10.22
N THR A 27 -15.42 -14.01 -10.14
CA THR A 27 -15.19 -12.83 -9.32
C THR A 27 -14.28 -11.85 -10.03
N PHE A 28 -14.70 -10.58 -10.09
CA PHE A 28 -13.87 -9.47 -10.52
C PHE A 28 -13.35 -8.74 -9.28
N VAL A 29 -12.04 -8.79 -9.05
CA VAL A 29 -11.39 -7.94 -8.05
C VAL A 29 -10.80 -6.73 -8.75
N MET A 30 -11.14 -5.54 -8.27
CA MET A 30 -10.76 -4.25 -8.84
C MET A 30 -10.10 -3.41 -7.76
N THR A 31 -8.83 -3.05 -7.92
CA THR A 31 -8.11 -2.18 -6.96
C THR A 31 -7.63 -0.92 -7.68
N ARG A 32 -7.76 0.24 -7.02
CA ARG A 32 -7.31 1.56 -7.46
C ARG A 32 -5.83 1.78 -7.11
N LEU A 33 -5.05 2.33 -8.03
CA LEU A 33 -3.64 2.67 -7.81
C LEU A 33 -3.55 4.02 -7.09
N ARG A 34 -2.90 4.03 -5.92
CA ARG A 34 -2.93 5.15 -4.97
C ARG A 34 -1.57 5.41 -4.33
N GLY A 35 -1.41 6.57 -3.71
CA GLY A 35 -0.23 6.96 -2.94
C GLY A 35 -0.39 6.68 -1.45
N SER A 36 0.35 7.42 -0.64
CA SER A 36 0.12 7.55 0.81
C SER A 36 -1.04 8.49 1.13
N GLY A 37 -1.40 9.38 0.19
CA GLY A 37 -2.35 10.47 0.42
C GLY A 37 -1.75 11.66 1.19
N TYR A 38 -0.44 11.65 1.42
CA TYR A 38 0.33 12.75 2.04
C TYR A 38 1.36 13.28 1.03
N PRO A 39 1.67 14.59 1.02
CA PRO A 39 2.68 15.15 0.12
C PRO A 39 4.05 14.46 0.24
N PRO A 40 4.85 14.40 -0.85
CA PRO A 40 4.52 14.83 -2.21
C PRO A 40 3.67 13.81 -3.01
N ARG A 41 3.23 12.70 -2.41
CA ARG A 41 2.60 11.57 -3.14
C ARG A 41 1.07 11.56 -3.05
N GLY A 42 0.44 12.20 -4.03
CA GLY A 42 -0.98 12.00 -4.33
C GLY A 42 -1.32 10.61 -4.88
N ASP A 43 -2.60 10.37 -5.15
CA ASP A 43 -3.08 9.12 -5.75
C ASP A 43 -2.95 9.15 -7.28
N TYR A 44 -2.51 8.03 -7.87
CA TYR A 44 -2.29 7.91 -9.31
C TYR A 44 -3.61 7.82 -10.09
N GLU A 45 -4.58 7.09 -9.56
CA GLU A 45 -5.96 7.06 -10.03
C GLU A 45 -6.86 7.81 -9.05
N LEU A 46 -7.36 8.99 -9.43
CA LEU A 46 -8.27 9.80 -8.59
C LEU A 46 -9.66 9.17 -8.42
N ASN A 47 -9.99 8.15 -9.22
CA ASN A 47 -11.22 7.37 -9.15
C ASN A 47 -10.96 5.97 -9.72
N LEU A 48 -11.72 4.96 -9.29
CA LEU A 48 -11.59 3.59 -9.83
C LEU A 48 -12.38 3.49 -11.14
N ALA A 49 -11.75 3.14 -12.26
CA ALA A 49 -12.39 3.01 -13.57
C ALA A 49 -11.93 1.74 -14.30
N ARG A 50 -12.84 0.77 -14.48
CA ARG A 50 -12.51 -0.58 -14.99
C ARG A 50 -13.46 -1.02 -16.08
N VAL A 51 -12.91 -1.53 -17.19
CA VAL A 51 -13.67 -2.13 -18.29
C VAL A 51 -13.40 -3.63 -18.33
N PHE A 52 -14.45 -4.43 -18.29
CA PHE A 52 -14.37 -5.90 -18.35
C PHE A 52 -15.39 -6.47 -19.34
N TRP A 53 -15.25 -7.75 -19.70
CA TRP A 53 -16.15 -8.45 -20.61
C TRP A 53 -16.63 -9.75 -20.00
N MET A 54 -17.88 -10.13 -20.28
CA MET A 54 -18.48 -11.38 -19.83
C MET A 54 -19.16 -12.15 -20.95
N PRO A 55 -18.99 -13.49 -21.01
CA PRO A 55 -19.64 -14.35 -22.00
C PRO A 55 -21.10 -14.67 -21.69
N THR A 56 -21.55 -14.41 -20.46
CA THR A 56 -22.86 -14.83 -19.93
C THR A 56 -23.42 -13.76 -19.01
N ALA A 57 -24.74 -13.51 -19.08
CA ALA A 57 -25.43 -12.71 -18.08
C ALA A 57 -25.34 -13.36 -16.69
N ARG A 58 -25.18 -12.55 -15.64
CA ARG A 58 -25.02 -12.98 -14.24
C ARG A 58 -25.50 -11.90 -13.28
N SER A 59 -25.92 -12.33 -12.09
CA SER A 59 -26.11 -11.49 -10.92
C SER A 59 -24.87 -11.54 -10.02
N PHE A 60 -24.49 -10.42 -9.42
CA PHE A 60 -23.31 -10.28 -8.58
C PHE A 60 -23.66 -9.68 -7.20
N ASP A 61 -23.09 -10.21 -6.14
CA ASP A 61 -22.92 -9.44 -4.90
C ASP A 61 -21.70 -8.53 -5.05
N LEU A 62 -21.65 -7.42 -4.30
CA LEU A 62 -20.53 -6.48 -4.29
C LEU A 62 -20.15 -6.13 -2.86
N THR A 63 -18.87 -6.33 -2.55
CA THR A 63 -18.20 -5.72 -1.40
C THR A 63 -16.92 -5.00 -1.83
N GLY A 64 -16.21 -4.40 -0.89
CA GLY A 64 -14.98 -3.67 -1.18
C GLY A 64 -14.37 -3.02 0.05
N GLN A 65 -13.51 -2.05 -0.23
CA GLN A 65 -12.88 -1.18 0.75
C GLN A 65 -12.88 0.26 0.23
N VAL A 66 -13.33 1.19 1.07
CA VAL A 66 -13.37 2.63 0.78
C VAL A 66 -12.78 3.43 1.94
N ARG A 67 -12.42 4.70 1.75
CA ARG A 67 -11.82 5.55 2.80
C ARG A 67 -12.32 6.99 2.72
N LEU A 68 -12.20 7.76 3.81
CA LEU A 68 -12.36 9.20 3.75
C LEU A 68 -11.29 9.83 2.84
N SER A 69 -11.75 10.65 1.90
CA SER A 69 -10.91 11.33 0.91
C SER A 69 -10.33 12.62 1.47
N PRO A 70 -9.01 12.75 1.67
CA PRO A 70 -8.39 13.94 2.25
C PRO A 70 -8.36 15.12 1.27
N GLN A 71 -8.95 15.00 0.08
CA GLN A 71 -9.19 16.07 -0.89
C GLN A 71 -10.64 16.60 -0.87
N ALA A 72 -11.54 16.02 -0.07
CA ALA A 72 -12.93 16.48 0.05
C ALA A 72 -13.06 17.73 0.94
N SER A 73 -14.17 18.47 0.83
CA SER A 73 -14.41 19.62 1.71
C SER A 73 -14.77 19.18 3.14
N ASP A 74 -14.52 20.03 4.14
CA ASP A 74 -14.91 19.77 5.53
C ASP A 74 -16.42 19.46 5.66
N GLN A 75 -17.26 20.17 4.91
CA GLN A 75 -18.69 19.94 4.84
C GLN A 75 -19.03 18.57 4.22
N THR A 76 -18.28 18.13 3.20
CA THR A 76 -18.44 16.82 2.57
C THR A 76 -18.07 15.70 3.56
N LEU A 77 -16.93 15.83 4.24
CA LEU A 77 -16.46 14.89 5.26
C LEU A 77 -17.42 14.82 6.45
N ALA A 78 -17.92 15.97 6.92
CA ALA A 78 -18.93 16.04 7.96
C ALA A 78 -20.24 15.33 7.54
N GLY A 79 -20.65 15.48 6.27
CA GLY A 79 -21.77 14.75 5.68
C GLY A 79 -21.59 13.22 5.73
N VAL A 80 -20.40 12.72 5.36
CA VAL A 80 -20.09 11.28 5.43
C VAL A 80 -20.07 10.76 6.86
N LEU A 81 -19.53 11.53 7.80
CA LEU A 81 -19.41 11.15 9.22
C LEU A 81 -20.70 11.34 10.03
N GLY A 82 -21.77 11.91 9.45
CA GLY A 82 -22.97 12.29 10.20
C GLY A 82 -22.77 13.48 11.15
N ARG A 83 -21.66 14.21 11.03
CA ARG A 83 -21.35 15.48 11.75
C ARG A 83 -22.10 16.67 11.13
N THR A 84 -23.33 16.46 10.65
CA THR A 84 -24.22 17.50 10.12
C THR A 84 -25.17 17.94 11.22
N GLY A 85 -25.21 19.23 11.56
CA GLY A 85 -26.02 19.70 12.68
C GLY A 85 -27.49 19.35 12.51
N THR A 86 -28.04 18.62 13.48
CA THR A 86 -29.47 18.41 13.66
C THR A 86 -30.14 19.71 14.12
N GLY A 87 -31.48 19.75 14.14
CA GLY A 87 -32.22 20.94 14.61
C GLY A 87 -32.00 21.35 16.08
N SER A 88 -31.21 20.58 16.83
CA SER A 88 -30.78 20.86 18.21
C SER A 88 -29.32 21.28 18.35
N ASP A 89 -28.48 21.11 17.31
CA ASP A 89 -27.05 21.42 17.39
C ASP A 89 -26.78 22.92 17.12
N PRO A 90 -25.88 23.60 17.86
CA PRO A 90 -25.58 25.01 17.62
C PRO A 90 -24.98 25.26 16.23
N VAL A 91 -24.16 24.33 15.73
CA VAL A 91 -23.45 24.40 14.45
C VAL A 91 -24.11 23.48 13.44
N VAL A 92 -24.64 24.06 12.37
CA VAL A 92 -25.27 23.36 11.23
C VAL A 92 -24.20 22.82 10.28
N SER A 93 -23.17 23.61 10.00
CA SER A 93 -22.00 23.22 9.21
C SER A 93 -20.76 24.04 9.59
N ALA A 94 -19.58 23.46 9.32
CA ALA A 94 -18.29 24.09 9.53
C ALA A 94 -17.41 23.95 8.28
N THR A 95 -16.58 24.96 8.00
CA THR A 95 -15.69 25.02 6.84
C THR A 95 -14.41 25.80 7.16
N SER A 96 -13.25 25.24 6.84
CA SER A 96 -11.95 25.94 6.86
C SER A 96 -11.58 26.55 5.50
N SER A 97 -10.61 27.47 5.50
CA SER A 97 -9.93 27.96 4.29
C SER A 97 -8.95 26.94 3.70
N SER A 98 -8.30 26.18 4.56
CA SER A 98 -7.36 25.10 4.28
C SER A 98 -7.28 24.20 5.51
N ARG A 99 -6.80 22.96 5.33
CA ARG A 99 -6.41 22.08 6.42
C ARG A 99 -5.09 21.37 6.12
N LEU A 100 -4.48 20.73 7.12
CA LEU A 100 -3.26 19.94 6.97
C LEU A 100 -3.44 18.87 5.87
N THR A 101 -2.51 18.83 4.92
CA THR A 101 -2.69 18.04 3.70
C THR A 101 -2.51 16.55 3.96
N GLY A 102 -3.57 15.77 3.72
CA GLY A 102 -3.60 14.32 3.93
C GLY A 102 -4.36 13.90 5.19
N ASN A 103 -4.56 14.82 6.14
CA ASN A 103 -5.44 14.61 7.28
C ASN A 103 -6.89 15.03 6.93
N VAL A 104 -7.86 14.36 7.58
CA VAL A 104 -9.30 14.63 7.53
C VAL A 104 -9.84 15.15 8.86
N GLU A 105 -9.06 15.05 9.94
CA GLU A 105 -9.45 15.52 11.26
C GLU A 105 -9.21 17.02 11.44
N ASP A 106 -8.09 17.54 10.93
CA ASP A 106 -7.62 18.93 11.09
C ASP A 106 -8.48 20.01 10.37
N GLY A 107 -9.74 19.70 10.04
CA GLY A 107 -10.72 20.66 9.50
C GLY A 107 -11.38 21.51 10.58
N ALA A 108 -12.29 22.41 10.19
CA ALA A 108 -12.84 23.43 11.10
C ALA A 108 -13.63 22.90 12.32
N LEU A 109 -13.98 21.61 12.40
CA LEU A 109 -14.64 21.03 13.57
C LEU A 109 -13.66 20.73 14.72
N ALA A 110 -12.39 20.45 14.43
CA ALA A 110 -11.33 20.19 15.43
C ALA A 110 -10.80 21.48 16.11
N ALA A 111 -11.63 22.52 16.15
CA ALA A 111 -11.38 23.73 16.93
C ALA A 111 -12.62 24.12 17.78
N ILE A 112 -13.62 23.23 17.85
CA ILE A 112 -14.88 23.38 18.59
C ILE A 112 -15.44 22.03 19.09
N ASP A 113 -14.58 21.01 19.24
CA ASP A 113 -14.96 19.65 19.68
C ASP A 113 -14.72 19.41 21.19
N GLY A 114 -13.91 20.26 21.82
CA GLY A 114 -13.60 20.24 23.25
C GLY A 114 -12.35 19.44 23.65
N ASP A 115 -11.56 18.94 22.70
CA ASP A 115 -10.33 18.17 23.00
C ASP A 115 -9.04 18.96 22.63
N PRO A 116 -8.23 19.42 23.60
CA PRO A 116 -6.96 20.09 23.31
C PRO A 116 -5.88 19.15 22.71
N GLY A 117 -6.20 17.87 22.48
CA GLY A 117 -5.40 16.94 21.67
C GLY A 117 -5.67 16.99 20.17
N THR A 118 -6.77 17.62 19.73
CA THR A 118 -7.07 17.89 18.31
C THR A 118 -6.75 19.35 17.96
N ALA A 119 -6.78 19.70 16.67
CA ALA A 119 -6.67 21.10 16.22
C ALA A 119 -7.17 21.28 14.78
N TRP A 120 -7.77 22.43 14.48
CA TRP A 120 -7.72 22.94 13.11
C TRP A 120 -6.28 23.36 12.81
N GLN A 121 -5.68 22.75 11.79
CA GLN A 121 -4.33 23.05 11.34
C GLN A 121 -4.35 23.43 9.87
N THR A 122 -3.69 24.51 9.46
CA THR A 122 -3.64 24.92 8.05
C THR A 122 -2.80 23.95 7.20
N ALA A 123 -2.87 24.08 5.88
CA ALA A 123 -1.81 23.50 5.03
C ALA A 123 -0.46 24.20 5.28
N PHE A 124 0.63 23.55 4.90
CA PHE A 124 1.98 24.13 4.83
C PHE A 124 2.05 25.27 3.80
N GLY A 125 3.09 26.11 3.89
CA GLY A 125 3.42 27.14 2.91
C GLY A 125 2.83 28.53 3.20
N PRO A 126 3.49 29.60 2.73
CA PRO A 126 3.19 30.99 3.13
C PRO A 126 1.81 31.49 2.71
N THR A 127 1.18 30.87 1.69
CA THR A 127 -0.17 31.22 1.22
C THR A 127 -1.28 30.70 2.13
N ASN A 128 -0.97 29.85 3.11
CA ASN A 128 -1.94 29.18 3.98
C ASN A 128 -1.98 29.75 5.41
N GLN A 129 -1.34 30.90 5.66
CA GLN A 129 -1.22 31.51 7.00
C GLN A 129 -2.11 32.75 7.18
N ALA A 130 -1.65 33.91 6.72
CA ALA A 130 -2.39 35.17 6.85
C ALA A 130 -3.64 35.14 5.95
N GLY A 131 -4.80 35.43 6.52
CA GLY A 131 -6.11 35.28 5.89
C GLY A 131 -6.71 33.87 5.95
N ALA A 132 -6.02 32.90 6.57
CA ALA A 132 -6.61 31.60 6.85
C ALA A 132 -7.74 31.73 7.89
N TYR A 133 -8.81 30.95 7.74
CA TYR A 133 -9.99 31.06 8.58
C TYR A 133 -10.67 29.72 8.86
N VAL A 134 -11.43 29.70 9.94
CA VAL A 134 -12.54 28.75 10.19
C VAL A 134 -13.86 29.50 10.21
N GLN A 135 -14.91 28.89 9.67
CA GLN A 135 -16.24 29.48 9.57
C GLN A 135 -17.32 28.45 9.93
N TYR A 136 -18.34 28.90 10.66
CA TYR A 136 -19.45 28.11 11.16
C TYR A 136 -20.77 28.74 10.72
N GLN A 137 -21.67 27.94 10.18
CA GLN A 137 -23.06 28.28 10.01
C GLN A 137 -23.84 27.76 11.22
N LEU A 138 -24.55 28.65 11.91
CA LEU A 138 -25.20 28.40 13.19
C LEU A 138 -26.72 28.29 13.02
N ALA A 139 -27.35 27.48 13.88
CA ALA A 139 -28.81 27.29 13.89
C ALA A 139 -29.57 28.52 14.41
N ALA A 140 -28.92 29.31 15.27
CA ALA A 140 -29.41 30.60 15.77
C ALA A 140 -28.25 31.60 15.87
N PRO A 141 -28.51 32.93 15.88
CA PRO A 141 -27.45 33.92 16.05
C PRO A 141 -26.75 33.82 17.41
N LEU A 142 -25.43 33.67 17.41
CA LEU A 142 -24.59 33.65 18.60
C LEU A 142 -23.94 35.02 18.81
N THR A 143 -23.83 35.47 20.06
CA THR A 143 -23.09 36.71 20.42
C THR A 143 -21.75 36.36 21.05
N VAL A 144 -20.65 36.62 20.33
CA VAL A 144 -19.29 36.45 20.84
C VAL A 144 -18.87 37.71 21.61
N ARG A 145 -18.27 37.51 22.79
CA ARG A 145 -17.70 38.57 23.66
C ARG A 145 -16.25 38.31 24.05
N SER A 146 -15.91 37.03 24.13
CA SER A 146 -14.62 36.53 24.57
C SER A 146 -14.40 35.13 24.01
N MET A 147 -13.14 34.71 23.95
CA MET A 147 -12.71 33.40 23.51
C MET A 147 -11.71 32.85 24.53
N ALA A 148 -11.89 31.60 24.95
CA ALA A 148 -10.83 30.83 25.59
C ALA A 148 -10.00 30.13 24.49
N LEU A 149 -9.37 30.95 23.63
CA LEU A 149 -8.61 30.46 22.47
C LEU A 149 -7.43 29.60 22.94
N GLN A 150 -7.23 28.46 22.31
CA GLN A 150 -6.12 27.55 22.58
C GLN A 150 -5.31 27.32 21.29
N VAL A 151 -4.01 27.59 21.37
CA VAL A 151 -3.12 27.71 20.21
C VAL A 151 -1.98 26.70 20.29
N LEU A 152 -1.67 26.03 19.19
CA LEU A 152 -0.45 25.22 19.07
C LEU A 152 0.78 26.13 19.00
N ALA A 153 1.65 26.02 20.00
CA ALA A 153 2.86 26.83 20.15
C ALA A 153 3.99 25.93 20.72
N ASP A 154 4.57 25.12 19.84
CA ASP A 154 5.51 24.04 20.14
C ASP A 154 6.83 24.12 19.35
N GLY A 155 7.07 25.23 18.65
CA GLY A 155 8.19 25.38 17.71
C GLY A 155 8.05 24.52 16.44
N ARG A 156 6.86 23.94 16.17
CA ARG A 156 6.51 23.21 14.95
C ARG A 156 5.25 23.75 14.27
N HIS A 157 4.65 24.79 14.83
CA HIS A 157 3.53 25.53 14.27
C HIS A 157 3.85 27.02 14.27
N SER A 158 3.40 27.73 13.24
CA SER A 158 3.44 29.19 13.20
C SER A 158 2.32 29.76 14.06
N VAL A 159 2.63 30.76 14.85
CA VAL A 159 1.78 31.18 15.97
C VAL A 159 1.00 32.46 15.61
N PRO A 160 -0.34 32.48 15.71
CA PRO A 160 -1.14 33.67 15.44
C PRO A 160 -0.77 34.82 16.38
N THR A 161 -0.75 36.05 15.85
CA THR A 161 -0.47 37.29 16.59
C THR A 161 -1.58 38.33 16.46
N GLN A 162 -2.48 38.15 15.48
CA GLN A 162 -3.71 38.92 15.33
C GLN A 162 -4.80 38.04 14.71
N VAL A 163 -6.02 38.16 15.23
CA VAL A 163 -7.20 37.46 14.71
C VAL A 163 -8.38 38.42 14.57
N THR A 164 -9.25 38.16 13.61
CA THR A 164 -10.51 38.89 13.41
C THR A 164 -11.69 37.96 13.56
N VAL A 165 -12.65 38.35 14.41
CA VAL A 165 -13.90 37.63 14.64
C VAL A 165 -15.02 38.36 13.91
N SER A 166 -15.60 37.71 12.91
CA SER A 166 -16.64 38.26 12.03
C SER A 166 -17.98 37.60 12.32
N ALA A 167 -19.01 38.38 12.65
CA ALA A 167 -20.38 37.88 12.71
C ALA A 167 -21.41 38.98 12.39
N GLY A 168 -22.44 38.63 11.62
CA GLY A 168 -23.57 39.52 11.31
C GLY A 168 -23.26 40.73 10.41
N GLY A 169 -22.05 40.77 9.82
CA GLY A 169 -21.56 41.92 9.06
C GLY A 169 -20.71 42.89 9.89
N THR A 170 -20.41 42.55 11.15
CA THR A 170 -19.42 43.26 12.00
C THR A 170 -18.16 42.41 12.15
N ASP A 171 -17.01 43.05 12.00
CA ASP A 171 -15.67 42.45 12.19
C ASP A 171 -14.99 43.09 13.40
N GLU A 172 -14.52 42.28 14.35
CA GLU A 172 -13.77 42.74 15.53
C GLU A 172 -12.38 42.11 15.55
N THR A 173 -11.36 42.91 15.27
CA THR A 173 -9.95 42.50 15.21
C THR A 173 -9.26 42.64 16.57
N VAL A 174 -8.60 41.58 17.02
CA VAL A 174 -7.86 41.55 18.30
C VAL A 174 -6.40 41.13 18.07
N ARG A 175 -5.47 41.94 18.58
CA ARG A 175 -4.06 41.56 18.70
C ARG A 175 -3.90 40.60 19.88
N LEU A 176 -3.29 39.45 19.65
CA LEU A 176 -2.98 38.48 20.69
C LEU A 176 -1.73 38.92 21.49
N PRO A 177 -1.57 38.49 22.75
CA PRO A 177 -0.34 38.68 23.51
C PRO A 177 0.82 37.89 22.89
N ASP A 178 2.06 38.16 23.35
CA ASP A 178 3.25 37.42 22.90
C ASP A 178 3.21 35.95 23.39
N ILE A 179 2.78 35.05 22.51
CA ILE A 179 2.71 33.61 22.77
C ILE A 179 4.11 33.01 22.58
N THR A 180 4.67 32.45 23.66
CA THR A 180 5.97 31.78 23.69
C THR A 180 5.81 30.27 23.54
N ASP A 181 6.67 29.65 22.72
CA ASP A 181 6.60 28.21 22.47
C ASP A 181 7.04 27.37 23.67
N ARG A 182 6.52 26.14 23.74
CA ARG A 182 6.94 25.11 24.70
C ARG A 182 7.68 23.98 23.96
N SER A 183 8.65 23.35 24.62
CA SER A 183 9.58 22.41 23.97
C SER A 183 9.03 21.01 23.65
N GLN A 184 7.75 20.75 23.88
CA GLN A 184 7.11 19.45 23.62
C GLN A 184 6.21 19.56 22.38
N PRO A 185 6.40 18.74 21.33
CA PRO A 185 5.51 18.72 20.17
C PRO A 185 4.04 18.53 20.57
N GLY A 186 3.13 19.24 19.90
CA GLY A 186 1.71 19.28 20.27
C GLY A 186 1.40 20.13 21.51
N SER A 187 2.32 21.01 21.93
CA SER A 187 2.05 21.90 23.06
C SER A 187 1.00 22.97 22.73
N VAL A 188 -0.08 22.96 23.50
CA VAL A 188 -1.14 23.95 23.45
C VAL A 188 -0.94 25.03 24.53
N VAL A 189 -1.23 26.28 24.18
CA VAL A 189 -1.18 27.46 25.06
C VAL A 189 -2.54 28.16 25.09
N ASP A 190 -3.05 28.41 26.30
CA ASP A 190 -4.27 29.19 26.53
C ASP A 190 -4.04 30.69 26.28
N VAL A 191 -4.94 31.32 25.52
CA VAL A 191 -4.89 32.71 25.11
C VAL A 191 -6.27 33.36 25.37
N PRO A 192 -6.51 33.93 26.56
CA PRO A 192 -7.79 34.59 26.85
C PRO A 192 -7.99 35.85 25.99
N VAL A 193 -8.94 35.80 25.06
CA VAL A 193 -9.30 36.93 24.18
C VAL A 193 -10.59 37.57 24.69
N THR A 194 -10.63 38.91 24.74
CA THR A 194 -11.86 39.69 24.91
C THR A 194 -12.03 40.60 23.71
N LEU A 195 -13.21 40.62 23.10
CA LEU A 195 -13.46 41.46 21.92
C LEU A 195 -13.69 42.92 22.36
N PRO A 196 -13.18 43.94 21.62
CA PRO A 196 -13.43 45.35 21.93
C PRO A 196 -14.92 45.69 21.95
N GLN A 197 -15.72 45.14 21.04
CA GLN A 197 -17.19 45.10 21.08
C GLN A 197 -17.72 43.67 20.84
N PRO A 198 -18.96 43.34 21.27
CA PRO A 198 -19.59 42.07 20.93
C PRO A 198 -20.04 41.99 19.47
N VAL A 199 -19.69 40.92 18.76
CA VAL A 199 -20.26 40.58 17.44
C VAL A 199 -21.42 39.60 17.60
N THR A 200 -22.47 39.71 16.77
CA THR A 200 -23.64 38.80 16.81
C THR A 200 -24.05 38.37 15.41
N GLY A 201 -24.17 37.07 15.15
CA GLY A 201 -24.64 36.57 13.86
C GLY A 201 -24.86 35.07 13.81
N SER A 202 -25.59 34.60 12.79
CA SER A 202 -25.78 33.17 12.50
C SER A 202 -24.71 32.59 11.56
N THR A 203 -23.89 33.44 10.94
CA THR A 203 -22.62 33.02 10.32
C THR A 203 -21.50 33.66 11.14
N LEU A 204 -20.58 32.82 11.63
CA LEU A 204 -19.43 33.22 12.44
C LEU A 204 -18.15 32.78 11.72
N ARG A 205 -17.18 33.68 11.59
CA ARG A 205 -15.84 33.37 11.08
C ARG A 205 -14.79 33.86 12.07
N VAL A 206 -13.73 33.08 12.26
CA VAL A 206 -12.49 33.51 12.91
C VAL A 206 -11.37 33.43 11.88
N THR A 207 -10.71 34.55 11.62
CA THR A 207 -9.63 34.70 10.63
C THR A 207 -8.31 34.97 11.36
N VAL A 208 -7.21 34.36 10.91
CA VAL A 208 -5.86 34.64 11.38
C VAL A 208 -5.24 35.69 10.47
N ASP A 209 -5.11 36.92 10.96
CA ASP A 209 -4.68 38.06 10.13
C ASP A 209 -3.16 38.13 10.02
N HIS A 210 -2.46 37.91 11.13
CA HIS A 210 -1.00 37.97 11.24
C HIS A 210 -0.46 36.83 12.11
N VAL A 211 0.77 36.39 11.83
CA VAL A 211 1.45 35.27 12.48
C VAL A 211 2.91 35.61 12.79
N ARG A 212 3.48 34.95 13.81
CA ARG A 212 4.90 34.64 13.91
C ARG A 212 5.13 33.37 13.11
N THR A 213 5.78 33.50 11.95
CA THR A 213 6.06 32.37 11.07
C THR A 213 7.24 31.55 11.59
N GLU A 214 7.00 30.27 11.82
CA GLU A 214 8.04 29.25 12.01
C GLU A 214 8.25 28.49 10.69
N THR A 215 9.48 28.00 10.46
CA THR A 215 9.85 27.28 9.23
C THR A 215 10.52 25.94 9.53
N THR A 216 10.38 25.01 8.59
CA THR A 216 11.12 23.74 8.58
C THR A 216 11.90 23.60 7.27
N THR A 217 12.78 22.61 7.22
CA THR A 217 13.42 22.19 5.96
C THR A 217 12.65 20.98 5.42
N ASP A 218 12.16 21.08 4.19
CA ASP A 218 11.53 19.96 3.48
C ASP A 218 12.60 18.88 3.18
N ASP A 219 12.31 17.61 3.51
CA ASP A 219 13.31 16.53 3.48
C ASP A 219 13.66 16.06 2.06
N THR A 220 12.80 16.36 1.09
CA THR A 220 12.84 15.83 -0.28
C THR A 220 13.45 16.84 -1.27
N THR A 221 13.27 18.14 -1.01
CA THR A 221 13.73 19.26 -1.83
C THR A 221 14.82 20.11 -1.15
N LEU A 222 14.99 19.98 0.17
CA LEU A 222 15.87 20.80 1.02
C LEU A 222 15.55 22.30 1.03
N ALA A 223 14.36 22.69 0.55
CA ALA A 223 13.85 24.05 0.65
C ALA A 223 13.44 24.39 2.09
N GLN A 224 13.42 25.68 2.45
CA GLN A 224 12.65 26.12 3.60
C GLN A 224 11.17 26.16 3.23
N ASP A 225 10.33 25.53 4.04
CA ASP A 225 8.88 25.65 3.96
C ASP A 225 8.31 26.17 5.27
N VAL A 226 7.12 26.76 5.19
CA VAL A 226 6.44 27.51 6.23
C VAL A 226 5.48 26.58 6.98
N LEU A 227 5.64 26.50 8.30
CA LEU A 227 4.89 25.56 9.14
C LEU A 227 3.43 25.99 9.32
N PRO A 228 2.48 25.03 9.42
CA PRO A 228 1.05 25.30 9.65
C PRO A 228 0.77 26.24 10.83
N VAL A 229 -0.34 26.96 10.77
CA VAL A 229 -0.99 27.55 11.95
C VAL A 229 -1.91 26.49 12.56
N GLY A 230 -1.89 26.33 13.88
CA GLY A 230 -2.74 25.39 14.60
C GLY A 230 -3.57 26.05 15.72
N ILE A 231 -4.88 25.83 15.72
CA ILE A 231 -5.81 26.23 16.78
C ILE A 231 -6.48 24.96 17.31
N ALA A 232 -6.20 24.62 18.57
CA ALA A 232 -6.77 23.46 19.26
C ALA A 232 -8.23 23.71 19.63
N GLU A 233 -8.55 24.90 20.14
CA GLU A 233 -9.91 25.27 20.53
C GLU A 233 -10.14 26.77 20.33
N LEU A 234 -11.34 27.13 19.85
CA LEU A 234 -11.78 28.52 19.86
C LEU A 234 -12.32 28.93 21.23
N GLY A 235 -12.83 27.98 22.02
CA GLY A 235 -13.34 28.26 23.36
C GLY A 235 -14.40 29.37 23.42
N ILE A 236 -15.25 29.48 22.38
CA ILE A 236 -16.33 30.46 22.28
C ILE A 236 -17.58 29.91 23.01
N PRO A 237 -18.08 30.57 24.07
CA PRO A 237 -19.24 30.07 24.82
C PRO A 237 -20.48 29.90 23.93
N GLY A 238 -20.98 28.67 23.82
CA GLY A 238 -22.15 28.32 23.01
C GLY A 238 -21.84 27.92 21.55
N LEU A 239 -20.58 27.97 21.13
CA LEU A 239 -20.12 27.36 19.88
C LEU A 239 -19.60 25.95 20.18
N VAL A 240 -20.36 24.93 19.79
CA VAL A 240 -20.04 23.51 20.03
C VAL A 240 -20.37 22.72 18.77
N GLY A 241 -19.46 21.83 18.35
CA GLY A 241 -19.65 20.99 17.17
C GLY A 241 -20.70 19.88 17.40
N PRO A 242 -21.35 19.37 16.33
CA PRO A 242 -22.22 18.20 16.44
C PRO A 242 -21.40 16.95 16.82
N ALA A 243 -21.90 16.17 17.77
CA ALA A 243 -21.22 14.98 18.27
C ALA A 243 -20.97 13.94 17.16
N THR A 244 -19.80 13.31 17.17
CA THR A 244 -19.46 12.26 16.18
C THR A 244 -20.18 10.95 16.54
N PRO A 245 -21.04 10.39 15.66
CA PRO A 245 -21.63 9.06 15.88
C PRO A 245 -20.53 7.98 15.93
N ALA A 246 -20.70 6.95 16.76
CA ALA A 246 -19.68 5.89 16.90
C ALA A 246 -19.45 5.07 15.62
N LEU A 247 -20.47 4.98 14.75
CA LEU A 247 -20.45 4.30 13.46
C LEU A 247 -20.75 5.29 12.34
N VAL A 248 -20.14 5.08 11.17
CA VAL A 248 -20.45 5.83 9.95
C VAL A 248 -21.92 5.58 9.59
N PRO A 249 -22.74 6.61 9.30
CA PRO A 249 -24.13 6.43 8.91
C PRO A 249 -24.30 5.53 7.69
N SER A 250 -24.98 4.40 7.86
CA SER A 250 -25.25 3.37 6.84
C SER A 250 -26.29 3.80 5.78
N THR A 251 -26.30 5.09 5.44
CA THR A 251 -27.12 5.68 4.39
C THR A 251 -26.87 5.00 3.04
N CYS A 252 -27.93 4.77 2.28
CA CYS A 252 -27.85 4.11 0.98
C CYS A 252 -27.58 5.16 -0.11
N ARG A 253 -26.37 5.14 -0.66
CA ARG A 253 -25.81 6.16 -1.57
C ARG A 253 -25.79 5.65 -3.02
N SER A 254 -26.13 6.54 -3.95
CA SER A 254 -26.09 6.30 -5.41
C SER A 254 -25.12 7.23 -6.15
N ASP A 255 -24.34 8.04 -5.41
CA ASP A 255 -23.39 9.02 -5.93
C ASP A 255 -21.92 8.53 -5.93
N LEU A 256 -21.66 7.32 -5.41
CA LEU A 256 -20.31 6.76 -5.28
C LEU A 256 -19.85 5.97 -6.52
N LEU A 257 -20.75 5.17 -7.09
CA LEU A 257 -20.44 4.14 -8.09
C LEU A 257 -21.42 4.18 -9.25
N THR A 258 -20.92 3.87 -10.44
CA THR A 258 -21.73 3.63 -11.63
C THR A 258 -21.32 2.34 -12.34
N MET A 259 -22.30 1.68 -12.93
CA MET A 259 -22.17 0.51 -13.80
C MET A 259 -22.85 0.87 -15.13
N ASP A 260 -22.07 0.93 -16.21
CA ASP A 260 -22.53 1.33 -17.56
C ASP A 260 -23.26 2.69 -17.59
N GLY A 261 -22.88 3.58 -16.67
CA GLY A 261 -23.47 4.92 -16.49
C GLY A 261 -24.72 4.96 -15.61
N ALA A 262 -25.31 3.83 -15.24
CA ALA A 262 -26.36 3.75 -14.22
C ALA A 262 -25.73 3.79 -12.81
N PRO A 263 -26.34 4.44 -11.81
CA PRO A 263 -25.83 4.45 -10.43
C PRO A 263 -25.98 3.08 -9.77
N VAL A 264 -24.97 2.66 -9.01
CA VAL A 264 -25.02 1.47 -8.15
C VAL A 264 -25.22 1.91 -6.71
N TRP A 265 -26.26 1.40 -6.06
CA TRP A 265 -26.65 1.77 -4.71
C TRP A 265 -25.86 0.98 -3.67
N VAL A 266 -25.08 1.69 -2.86
CA VAL A 266 -24.20 1.11 -1.83
C VAL A 266 -24.30 1.83 -0.48
N SER A 267 -24.14 1.08 0.61
CA SER A 267 -24.03 1.62 1.98
C SER A 267 -22.65 1.31 2.57
N LEU A 268 -22.22 2.17 3.50
CA LEU A 268 -20.90 2.11 4.13
C LEU A 268 -21.01 1.58 5.56
N HIS A 269 -19.99 0.82 5.99
CA HIS A 269 -19.97 0.13 7.28
C HIS A 269 -18.59 0.24 7.95
N GLY A 270 -18.56 0.75 9.18
CA GLY A 270 -17.35 0.88 9.99
C GLY A 270 -17.53 1.88 11.13
N SER A 271 -16.53 2.00 12.01
CA SER A 271 -16.52 3.05 13.04
C SER A 271 -16.09 4.39 12.47
N SER A 272 -16.62 5.48 13.03
CA SER A 272 -16.21 6.84 12.62
C SER A 272 -14.76 7.13 12.99
N ALA A 273 -14.24 6.55 14.07
CA ALA A 273 -12.82 6.59 14.41
C ALA A 273 -11.97 5.97 13.30
N ALA A 274 -12.29 4.75 12.84
CA ALA A 274 -11.57 4.13 11.73
C ALA A 274 -11.69 4.93 10.42
N ALA A 275 -12.81 5.64 10.19
CA ALA A 275 -12.96 6.55 9.06
C ALA A 275 -12.01 7.75 9.14
N LEU A 276 -11.88 8.35 10.33
CA LEU A 276 -11.02 9.49 10.65
C LEU A 276 -9.52 9.12 10.59
N ASP A 277 -9.14 7.97 11.16
CA ASP A 277 -7.84 7.29 11.00
C ASP A 277 -7.51 6.92 9.52
N ARG A 278 -8.42 7.23 8.59
CA ARG A 278 -8.41 6.86 7.17
C ARG A 278 -8.17 5.36 6.94
N GLN A 279 -8.65 4.50 7.83
CA GLN A 279 -8.65 3.05 7.67
C GLN A 279 -9.75 2.61 6.70
N PRO A 280 -9.67 1.37 6.16
CA PRO A 280 -10.70 0.84 5.28
C PRO A 280 -12.08 0.74 5.96
N LEU A 281 -13.09 1.31 5.32
CA LEU A 281 -14.50 1.09 5.58
C LEU A 281 -15.05 0.05 4.60
N GLY A 282 -15.88 -0.86 5.11
CA GLY A 282 -16.60 -1.82 4.27
C GLY A 282 -17.69 -1.13 3.45
N VAL A 283 -17.96 -1.68 2.27
CA VAL A 283 -19.06 -1.27 1.40
C VAL A 283 -19.88 -2.51 1.01
N SER A 284 -21.20 -2.36 0.88
CA SER A 284 -22.12 -3.39 0.39
C SER A 284 -23.20 -2.79 -0.51
N LEU A 285 -23.86 -3.59 -1.34
CA LEU A 285 -25.08 -3.18 -2.03
C LEU A 285 -26.20 -2.80 -1.04
N CYS A 286 -27.11 -1.93 -1.47
CA CYS A 286 -28.28 -1.50 -0.70
C CYS A 286 -29.42 -1.05 -1.62
N GLY A 287 -30.59 -0.75 -1.05
CA GLY A 287 -31.70 -0.14 -1.79
C GLY A 287 -32.16 -1.00 -2.98
N PRO A 288 -32.30 -0.43 -4.20
CA PRO A 288 -32.65 -1.18 -5.41
C PRO A 288 -31.72 -2.36 -5.71
N ASP A 289 -30.42 -2.24 -5.43
CA ASP A 289 -29.41 -3.25 -5.78
C ASP A 289 -29.17 -4.28 -4.66
N ALA A 290 -29.88 -4.19 -3.53
CA ALA A 290 -29.72 -5.10 -2.38
C ALA A 290 -30.01 -6.58 -2.69
N GLY A 291 -30.61 -6.89 -3.84
CA GLY A 291 -30.83 -8.25 -4.34
C GLY A 291 -29.71 -8.79 -5.25
N GLY A 292 -28.66 -8.01 -5.51
CA GLY A 292 -27.57 -8.33 -6.43
C GLY A 292 -27.61 -7.51 -7.73
N LEU A 293 -26.43 -7.08 -8.18
CA LEU A 293 -26.23 -6.30 -9.40
C LEU A 293 -26.34 -7.21 -10.64
N ASN A 294 -27.37 -7.01 -11.45
CA ASN A 294 -27.68 -7.87 -12.60
C ASN A 294 -27.05 -7.33 -13.89
N LEU A 295 -26.12 -8.10 -14.47
CA LEU A 295 -25.34 -7.74 -15.64
C LEU A 295 -25.61 -8.70 -16.81
N SER A 296 -25.54 -8.19 -18.04
CA SER A 296 -25.74 -8.96 -19.26
C SER A 296 -24.47 -9.72 -19.69
N ALA A 297 -24.51 -10.38 -20.86
CA ALA A 297 -23.29 -10.74 -21.57
C ALA A 297 -22.85 -9.55 -22.44
N GLY A 298 -21.55 -9.24 -22.47
CA GLY A 298 -21.04 -8.06 -23.18
C GLY A 298 -19.88 -7.38 -22.45
N ASN A 299 -19.56 -6.16 -22.88
CA ASN A 299 -18.62 -5.28 -22.19
C ASN A 299 -19.36 -4.50 -21.10
N HIS A 300 -18.72 -4.32 -19.95
CA HIS A 300 -19.22 -3.53 -18.82
C HIS A 300 -18.15 -2.55 -18.33
N THR A 301 -18.57 -1.36 -17.92
CA THR A 301 -17.70 -0.29 -17.40
C THR A 301 -18.14 0.09 -15.99
N LEU A 302 -17.30 -0.23 -15.00
CA LEU A 302 -17.50 0.21 -13.62
C LEU A 302 -16.64 1.46 -13.37
N ARG A 303 -17.28 2.54 -12.90
CA ARG A 303 -16.61 3.81 -12.57
C ARG A 303 -17.08 4.34 -11.23
N SER A 304 -16.14 4.56 -10.29
CA SER A 304 -16.39 5.40 -9.11
C SER A 304 -16.31 6.88 -9.48
N VAL A 305 -16.98 7.72 -8.70
CA VAL A 305 -16.69 9.17 -8.66
C VAL A 305 -15.37 9.40 -7.88
N ALA A 306 -14.74 10.56 -8.08
CA ALA A 306 -13.53 10.95 -7.33
C ALA A 306 -13.89 11.40 -5.91
N GLY A 307 -13.10 10.99 -4.91
CA GLY A 307 -13.43 11.18 -3.50
C GLY A 307 -13.50 12.64 -3.04
N SER A 308 -12.82 13.55 -3.74
CA SER A 308 -12.91 15.00 -3.48
C SER A 308 -14.32 15.56 -3.64
N ALA A 309 -15.19 14.92 -4.43
CA ALA A 309 -16.59 15.31 -4.61
C ALA A 309 -17.53 14.61 -3.61
N THR A 310 -17.27 13.35 -3.27
CA THR A 310 -18.18 12.47 -2.50
C THR A 310 -17.81 12.29 -1.04
N GLY A 311 -16.61 12.72 -0.63
CA GLY A 311 -15.99 12.42 0.65
C GLY A 311 -15.34 11.04 0.74
N ILE A 312 -15.44 10.21 -0.31
CA ILE A 312 -15.09 8.79 -0.28
C ILE A 312 -14.22 8.38 -1.48
N ASP A 313 -13.00 7.94 -1.19
CA ASP A 313 -12.16 7.24 -2.15
C ASP A 313 -12.52 5.75 -2.18
N VAL A 314 -12.77 5.20 -3.38
CA VAL A 314 -13.00 3.76 -3.57
C VAL A 314 -11.66 3.09 -3.86
N ASP A 315 -11.09 2.40 -2.88
CA ASP A 315 -9.79 1.73 -3.01
C ASP A 315 -9.90 0.38 -3.71
N GLN A 316 -10.91 -0.42 -3.36
CA GLN A 316 -11.09 -1.76 -3.89
C GLN A 316 -12.57 -2.13 -3.95
N LEU A 317 -12.95 -2.89 -4.99
CA LEU A 317 -14.22 -3.58 -5.10
C LEU A 317 -13.99 -5.05 -5.48
N ALA A 318 -14.90 -5.91 -5.05
CA ALA A 318 -14.98 -7.30 -5.46
C ALA A 318 -16.43 -7.65 -5.77
N LEU A 319 -16.69 -8.03 -7.03
CA LEU A 319 -18.01 -8.45 -7.52
C LEU A 319 -17.98 -9.97 -7.72
N ALA A 320 -18.83 -10.75 -7.03
CA ALA A 320 -18.85 -12.21 -7.19
C ALA A 320 -20.22 -12.80 -7.55
N SER A 321 -20.16 -13.83 -8.40
CA SER A 321 -21.29 -14.61 -8.90
C SER A 321 -21.00 -16.10 -8.77
N ALA A 322 -22.01 -16.87 -8.40
CA ALA A 322 -21.95 -18.31 -8.18
C ALA A 322 -21.94 -19.10 -9.50
N PRO A 323 -21.62 -20.41 -9.46
CA PRO A 323 -22.12 -21.38 -10.42
C PRO A 323 -23.62 -21.18 -10.68
N GLY A 324 -24.04 -21.22 -11.95
CA GLY A 324 -25.40 -20.91 -12.38
C GLY A 324 -25.70 -19.41 -12.53
N GLY A 325 -24.78 -18.51 -12.16
CA GLY A 325 -24.89 -17.07 -12.42
C GLY A 325 -25.73 -16.25 -11.45
N GLY A 326 -26.09 -16.80 -10.27
CA GLY A 326 -26.66 -16.00 -9.17
C GLY A 326 -25.58 -15.21 -8.41
N ALA A 327 -25.97 -14.25 -7.57
CA ALA A 327 -25.03 -13.55 -6.69
C ALA A 327 -24.33 -14.51 -5.70
N ALA A 328 -23.06 -14.26 -5.38
CA ALA A 328 -22.29 -15.05 -4.40
C ALA A 328 -21.65 -14.15 -3.34
N PRO A 329 -21.72 -14.51 -2.04
CA PRO A 329 -21.19 -13.67 -0.96
C PRO A 329 -19.67 -13.54 -1.01
N VAL A 330 -19.17 -12.33 -0.81
CA VAL A 330 -17.73 -11.99 -0.74
C VAL A 330 -17.38 -11.52 0.66
N SER A 331 -16.20 -11.90 1.17
CA SER A 331 -15.72 -11.40 2.46
C SER A 331 -15.09 -10.01 2.31
N ALA A 332 -15.19 -9.19 3.37
CA ALA A 332 -14.63 -7.84 3.40
C ALA A 332 -13.13 -7.83 3.01
N GLY A 333 -12.68 -6.78 2.31
CA GLY A 333 -11.35 -6.77 1.69
C GLY A 333 -11.24 -7.59 0.40
N GLY A 334 -12.38 -7.91 -0.23
CA GLY A 334 -12.41 -8.69 -1.47
C GLY A 334 -11.93 -10.13 -1.33
N GLN A 335 -11.88 -10.65 -0.10
CA GLN A 335 -11.45 -12.02 0.13
C GLN A 335 -12.54 -13.01 -0.32
N LEU A 336 -12.13 -13.99 -1.12
CA LEU A 336 -12.97 -15.11 -1.47
C LEU A 336 -13.10 -16.07 -0.28
N THR A 337 -14.33 -16.41 0.07
CA THR A 337 -14.62 -17.49 1.02
C THR A 337 -13.97 -18.78 0.50
N SER A 338 -13.06 -19.37 1.27
CA SER A 338 -12.35 -20.58 0.86
C SER A 338 -13.33 -21.70 0.56
N ILE A 339 -13.30 -22.24 -0.66
CA ILE A 339 -14.06 -23.44 -1.01
C ILE A 339 -13.65 -24.57 -0.06
N PRO A 340 -14.58 -25.24 0.64
CA PRO A 340 -14.24 -26.27 1.61
C PRO A 340 -13.56 -27.45 0.92
N SER A 341 -12.26 -27.62 1.19
CA SER A 341 -11.44 -28.66 0.57
C SER A 341 -12.01 -30.05 0.84
N THR A 342 -12.32 -30.80 -0.23
CA THR A 342 -12.46 -32.26 -0.13
C THR A 342 -11.16 -32.87 0.37
N SER A 343 -11.20 -34.05 0.99
CA SER A 343 -10.04 -34.70 1.63
C SER A 343 -8.83 -34.85 0.69
N THR A 344 -7.90 -33.91 0.76
CA THR A 344 -6.64 -33.92 0.01
C THR A 344 -5.67 -34.94 0.59
N PRO A 345 -4.94 -35.71 -0.23
CA PRO A 345 -3.86 -36.58 0.25
C PRO A 345 -2.83 -35.78 1.06
N ARG A 346 -2.42 -36.31 2.22
CA ARG A 346 -1.40 -35.67 3.06
C ARG A 346 -0.01 -36.04 2.54
N ALA A 347 0.73 -35.04 2.09
CA ALA A 347 2.15 -35.16 1.78
C ALA A 347 3.01 -34.98 3.04
N THR A 348 4.07 -35.79 3.18
CA THR A 348 5.17 -35.58 4.12
C THR A 348 6.49 -35.71 3.39
N VAL A 349 7.38 -34.73 3.53
CA VAL A 349 8.71 -34.74 2.89
C VAL A 349 9.69 -35.46 3.80
N SER A 350 10.48 -36.35 3.21
CA SER A 350 11.60 -37.06 3.85
C SER A 350 12.87 -36.88 3.01
N GLN A 351 14.03 -36.94 3.67
CA GLN A 351 15.35 -36.76 3.05
C GLN A 351 15.46 -35.49 2.14
N PRO A 352 15.01 -34.30 2.59
CA PRO A 352 15.14 -33.09 1.79
C PRO A 352 16.62 -32.71 1.61
N SER A 353 17.00 -32.45 0.37
CA SER A 353 18.29 -31.87 -0.02
C SER A 353 18.06 -30.80 -1.09
N SER A 354 19.11 -30.06 -1.46
CA SER A 354 19.03 -29.06 -2.53
C SER A 354 18.74 -29.65 -3.92
N THR A 355 18.91 -30.97 -4.11
CA THR A 355 18.83 -31.62 -5.43
C THR A 355 17.96 -32.89 -5.48
N ALA A 356 17.37 -33.30 -4.36
CA ALA A 356 16.48 -34.46 -4.25
C ALA A 356 15.58 -34.37 -3.02
N MET A 357 14.34 -34.85 -3.12
CA MET A 357 13.39 -34.95 -2.01
C MET A 357 12.51 -36.20 -2.19
N THR A 358 12.26 -36.94 -1.10
CA THR A 358 11.38 -38.12 -1.11
C THR A 358 10.05 -37.76 -0.43
N VAL A 359 9.01 -37.54 -1.22
CA VAL A 359 7.66 -37.18 -0.76
C VAL A 359 6.83 -38.45 -0.55
N GLN A 360 6.38 -38.67 0.68
CA GLN A 360 5.39 -39.70 0.99
C GLN A 360 3.99 -39.08 0.95
N LEU A 361 3.15 -39.53 0.04
CA LEU A 361 1.73 -39.22 -0.01
C LEU A 361 0.96 -40.27 0.81
N SER A 362 -0.09 -39.84 1.50
CA SER A 362 -0.87 -40.69 2.41
C SER A 362 -2.36 -40.32 2.43
N GLY A 363 -3.22 -41.31 2.66
CA GLY A 363 -4.67 -41.18 2.46
C GLY A 363 -5.10 -41.33 1.00
N ILE A 364 -4.32 -42.09 0.21
CA ILE A 364 -4.50 -42.29 -1.23
C ILE A 364 -4.87 -43.76 -1.55
N SER A 365 -5.87 -43.96 -2.42
CA SER A 365 -6.21 -45.24 -3.03
C SER A 365 -6.20 -45.12 -4.55
N SER A 366 -6.25 -46.23 -5.28
CA SER A 366 -6.45 -46.23 -6.74
C SER A 366 -7.83 -45.72 -7.19
N THR A 367 -8.68 -45.32 -6.25
CA THR A 367 -10.00 -44.68 -6.45
C THR A 367 -10.04 -43.23 -5.97
N THR A 368 -8.93 -42.70 -5.43
CA THR A 368 -8.78 -41.26 -5.19
C THR A 368 -8.78 -40.54 -6.54
N LYS A 369 -9.45 -39.38 -6.62
CA LYS A 369 -9.44 -38.55 -7.84
C LYS A 369 -8.02 -38.03 -8.14
N PRO A 370 -7.68 -37.72 -9.41
CA PRO A 370 -6.41 -37.10 -9.75
C PRO A 370 -6.21 -35.76 -9.03
N PHE A 371 -4.96 -35.45 -8.70
CA PHE A 371 -4.59 -34.23 -7.98
C PHE A 371 -3.17 -33.78 -8.37
N GLU A 372 -2.87 -32.50 -8.13
CA GLU A 372 -1.54 -31.94 -8.39
C GLU A 372 -0.61 -32.09 -7.18
N LEU A 373 0.57 -32.65 -7.39
CA LEU A 373 1.67 -32.58 -6.44
C LEU A 373 2.43 -31.27 -6.67
N VAL A 374 2.25 -30.30 -5.77
CA VAL A 374 2.87 -28.98 -5.87
C VAL A 374 4.17 -28.90 -5.06
N LEU A 375 5.27 -28.56 -5.73
CA LEU A 375 6.51 -28.10 -5.13
C LEU A 375 6.52 -26.56 -5.21
N GLY A 376 6.37 -25.90 -4.05
CA GLY A 376 6.36 -24.44 -3.87
C GLY A 376 7.72 -23.76 -4.09
N GLN A 377 8.41 -24.10 -5.18
CA GLN A 377 9.57 -23.40 -5.73
C GLN A 377 9.23 -22.96 -7.15
N SER A 378 9.87 -21.90 -7.65
CA SER A 378 9.68 -21.38 -9.00
C SER A 378 9.80 -22.47 -10.07
N ILE A 379 8.87 -22.49 -11.04
CA ILE A 379 8.81 -23.49 -12.12
C ILE A 379 10.16 -23.64 -12.83
N ASN A 380 10.64 -24.87 -12.95
CA ASN A 380 11.89 -25.15 -13.62
C ASN A 380 11.97 -26.58 -14.17
N GLN A 381 12.19 -26.71 -15.48
CA GLN A 381 12.30 -27.97 -16.21
C GLN A 381 13.46 -28.88 -15.74
N GLY A 382 14.38 -28.37 -14.91
CA GLY A 382 15.40 -29.18 -14.23
C GLY A 382 14.87 -30.06 -13.10
N TRP A 383 13.70 -29.74 -12.52
CA TRP A 383 13.02 -30.63 -11.58
C TRP A 383 12.24 -31.71 -12.33
N GLN A 384 12.36 -32.95 -11.85
CA GLN A 384 11.64 -34.12 -12.39
C GLN A 384 11.05 -34.95 -11.24
N ALA A 385 9.80 -35.36 -11.39
CA ALA A 385 9.11 -36.23 -10.44
C ALA A 385 8.97 -37.67 -10.98
N THR A 386 9.16 -38.65 -10.11
CA THR A 386 8.93 -40.06 -10.39
C THR A 386 8.14 -40.74 -9.28
N ALA A 387 7.13 -41.53 -9.62
CA ALA A 387 6.31 -42.31 -8.69
C ALA A 387 6.15 -43.75 -9.20
N ALA A 388 6.14 -44.74 -8.29
CA ALA A 388 6.05 -46.17 -8.62
C ALA A 388 7.09 -46.70 -9.65
N GLY A 389 8.19 -45.96 -9.87
CA GLY A 389 9.22 -46.25 -10.89
C GLY A 389 9.02 -45.55 -12.24
N TYR A 390 7.91 -44.85 -12.44
CA TYR A 390 7.58 -44.10 -13.67
C TYR A 390 7.77 -42.59 -13.48
N SER A 391 8.00 -41.85 -14.57
CA SER A 391 8.02 -40.39 -14.54
C SER A 391 6.60 -39.81 -14.55
N LEU A 392 6.38 -38.72 -13.81
CA LEU A 392 5.15 -37.93 -13.88
C LEU A 392 5.19 -36.84 -14.97
N GLY A 393 6.20 -36.86 -15.85
CA GLY A 393 6.39 -35.87 -16.91
C GLY A 393 7.15 -34.62 -16.48
N THR A 394 7.05 -33.59 -17.32
CA THR A 394 7.57 -32.24 -17.05
C THR A 394 6.72 -31.52 -16.01
N PRO A 395 7.29 -30.60 -15.20
CA PRO A 395 6.50 -29.79 -14.29
C PRO A 395 5.59 -28.81 -15.04
N ASP A 396 4.32 -28.77 -14.65
CA ASP A 396 3.33 -27.75 -15.05
C ASP A 396 3.38 -26.53 -14.11
N LEU A 397 2.80 -25.41 -14.55
CA LEU A 397 2.74 -24.17 -13.76
C LEU A 397 1.51 -24.14 -12.85
N ILE A 398 1.72 -24.26 -11.54
CA ILE A 398 0.66 -24.17 -10.52
C ILE A 398 0.78 -22.87 -9.73
N ASP A 399 -0.35 -22.33 -9.29
CA ASP A 399 -0.48 -21.09 -8.49
C ASP A 399 0.28 -19.87 -9.04
N GLY A 400 0.52 -19.83 -10.35
CA GLY A 400 1.24 -18.77 -11.06
C GLY A 400 2.77 -18.75 -10.84
N PHE A 401 3.34 -19.67 -10.06
CA PHE A 401 4.80 -19.73 -9.85
C PHE A 401 5.38 -21.13 -9.65
N ALA A 402 4.62 -22.08 -9.11
CA ALA A 402 5.11 -23.34 -8.57
C ALA A 402 5.32 -24.42 -9.65
N ASN A 403 6.14 -25.44 -9.31
CA ASN A 403 6.21 -26.68 -10.09
C ASN A 403 5.06 -27.60 -9.65
N GLY A 404 4.21 -28.06 -10.57
CA GLY A 404 3.22 -29.10 -10.34
C GLY A 404 3.50 -30.36 -11.14
N TRP A 405 3.06 -31.51 -10.62
CA TRP A 405 2.91 -32.74 -11.41
C TRP A 405 1.57 -33.39 -11.11
N ARG A 406 0.81 -33.69 -12.17
CA ARG A 406 -0.45 -34.40 -12.04
C ARG A 406 -0.21 -35.85 -11.62
N VAL A 407 -0.76 -36.21 -10.47
CA VAL A 407 -0.77 -37.56 -9.94
C VAL A 407 -2.13 -38.17 -10.26
N ASP A 408 -2.16 -39.20 -11.10
CA ASP A 408 -3.35 -40.05 -11.30
C ASP A 408 -3.22 -41.34 -10.48
N PRO A 409 -4.02 -41.53 -9.41
CA PRO A 409 -3.90 -42.70 -8.55
C PRO A 409 -4.31 -44.02 -9.21
N ALA A 410 -5.09 -43.97 -10.30
CA ALA A 410 -5.49 -45.16 -11.05
C ALA A 410 -4.30 -45.75 -11.83
N ASP A 411 -3.55 -44.89 -12.54
CA ASP A 411 -2.36 -45.30 -13.31
C ASP A 411 -1.21 -45.77 -12.40
N LEU A 412 -1.10 -45.17 -11.20
CA LEU A 412 -0.04 -45.48 -10.22
C LEU A 412 -0.42 -46.58 -9.21
N ALA A 413 -1.55 -47.26 -9.41
CA ALA A 413 -2.11 -48.23 -8.45
C ALA A 413 -1.13 -49.33 -8.02
N SER A 414 -0.20 -49.76 -8.88
CA SER A 414 0.82 -50.77 -8.55
C SER A 414 1.83 -50.32 -7.49
N GLY A 415 1.99 -49.01 -7.26
CA GLY A 415 2.88 -48.44 -6.25
C GLY A 415 2.15 -47.89 -5.02
N ILE A 416 0.83 -48.09 -4.90
CA ILE A 416 0.04 -47.68 -3.73
C ILE A 416 0.03 -48.84 -2.73
N HIS A 417 0.58 -48.60 -1.53
CA HIS A 417 0.70 -49.61 -0.46
C HIS A 417 0.26 -49.01 0.88
N ASP A 418 -0.59 -49.71 1.64
CA ASP A 418 -1.18 -49.24 2.92
C ASP A 418 -1.79 -47.83 2.86
N GLY A 419 -2.43 -47.46 1.74
CA GLY A 419 -2.99 -46.12 1.55
C GLY A 419 -1.96 -45.00 1.36
N ARG A 420 -0.74 -45.36 0.93
CA ARG A 420 0.41 -44.46 0.71
C ARG A 420 1.03 -44.66 -0.67
N LEU A 421 1.62 -43.60 -1.21
CA LEU A 421 2.39 -43.59 -2.45
C LEU A 421 3.67 -42.79 -2.24
N THR A 422 4.80 -43.26 -2.79
CA THR A 422 6.09 -42.54 -2.71
C THR A 422 6.41 -41.87 -4.03
N VAL A 423 6.70 -40.58 -3.99
CA VAL A 423 7.16 -39.77 -5.13
C VAL A 423 8.55 -39.22 -4.82
N VAL A 424 9.48 -39.38 -5.74
CA VAL A 424 10.84 -38.82 -5.65
C VAL A 424 10.92 -37.63 -6.59
N LEU A 425 11.23 -36.45 -6.05
CA LEU A 425 11.57 -35.24 -6.81
C LEU A 425 13.09 -35.16 -6.91
N HIS A 426 13.64 -34.88 -8.09
CA HIS A 426 15.08 -34.74 -8.28
C HIS A 426 15.44 -33.63 -9.26
N TRP A 427 16.58 -32.98 -9.02
CA TRP A 427 17.16 -31.92 -9.84
C TRP A 427 18.14 -32.53 -10.84
N ALA A 428 17.64 -32.90 -12.02
CA ALA A 428 18.40 -33.59 -13.04
C ALA A 428 19.70 -32.89 -13.49
N PRO A 429 19.77 -31.54 -13.59
CA PRO A 429 21.01 -30.85 -13.97
C PRO A 429 22.22 -31.09 -13.07
N GLN A 430 22.03 -31.54 -11.81
CA GLN A 430 23.15 -31.75 -10.89
C GLN A 430 24.17 -32.78 -11.41
N GLY A 431 23.73 -33.79 -12.15
CA GLY A 431 24.63 -34.81 -12.72
C GLY A 431 25.68 -34.21 -13.66
N GLY A 432 25.25 -33.25 -14.50
CA GLY A 432 26.14 -32.52 -15.40
C GLY A 432 27.10 -31.58 -14.66
N VAL A 433 26.61 -30.88 -13.64
CA VAL A 433 27.44 -30.01 -12.78
C VAL A 433 28.52 -30.83 -12.05
N ASN A 434 28.15 -31.97 -11.46
CA ASN A 434 29.10 -32.87 -10.77
C ASN A 434 30.20 -33.36 -11.72
N LEU A 435 29.85 -33.76 -12.94
CA LEU A 435 30.82 -34.17 -13.95
C LEU A 435 31.74 -33.02 -14.37
N ALA A 436 31.19 -31.82 -14.59
CA ALA A 436 31.98 -30.63 -14.95
C ALA A 436 32.96 -30.22 -13.85
N VAL A 437 32.56 -30.33 -12.57
CA VAL A 437 33.45 -30.10 -11.41
C VAL A 437 34.60 -31.12 -11.37
N VAL A 438 34.32 -32.41 -11.58
CA VAL A 438 35.35 -33.46 -11.63
C VAL A 438 36.34 -33.23 -12.78
N ILE A 439 35.86 -32.88 -13.98
CA ILE A 439 36.70 -32.54 -15.14
C ILE A 439 37.56 -31.31 -14.84
N SER A 440 36.99 -30.27 -14.22
CA SER A 440 37.70 -29.04 -13.86
C SER A 440 38.79 -29.28 -12.82
N ALA A 441 38.52 -30.11 -11.81
CA ALA A 441 39.51 -30.52 -10.81
C ALA A 441 40.66 -31.32 -11.45
N ALA A 442 40.35 -32.25 -12.36
CA ALA A 442 41.37 -32.99 -13.09
C ALA A 442 42.24 -32.08 -13.97
N ALA A 443 41.63 -31.13 -14.68
CA ALA A 443 42.35 -30.13 -15.49
C ALA A 443 43.25 -29.23 -14.62
N LEU A 444 42.77 -28.79 -13.45
CA LEU A 444 43.57 -28.02 -12.50
C LEU A 444 44.78 -28.81 -11.99
N ILE A 445 44.61 -30.09 -11.67
CA ILE A 445 45.72 -30.99 -11.28
C ILE A 445 46.76 -31.09 -12.41
N VAL A 446 46.32 -31.25 -13.67
CA VAL A 446 47.23 -31.26 -14.84
C VAL A 446 47.99 -29.93 -14.96
N CYS A 447 47.33 -28.78 -14.82
CA CYS A 447 47.98 -27.47 -14.85
C CYS A 447 49.02 -27.31 -13.72
N VAL A 448 48.72 -27.74 -12.50
CA VAL A 448 49.66 -27.74 -11.35
C VAL A 448 50.85 -28.67 -11.64
N VAL A 449 50.62 -29.88 -12.16
CA VAL A 449 51.68 -30.83 -12.53
C VAL A 449 52.57 -30.27 -13.65
N LEU A 450 52.02 -29.53 -14.61
CA LEU A 450 52.82 -28.86 -15.65
C LEU A 450 53.67 -27.73 -15.06
N ALA A 451 53.08 -26.83 -14.26
CA ALA A 451 53.79 -25.69 -13.67
C ALA A 451 54.94 -26.10 -12.72
N PHE A 452 54.67 -27.02 -11.79
CA PHE A 452 55.67 -27.44 -10.79
C PHE A 452 56.54 -28.60 -11.28
N GLY A 453 56.04 -29.48 -12.14
CA GLY A 453 56.83 -30.56 -12.74
C GLY A 453 57.95 -30.03 -13.64
N VAL A 454 57.69 -28.98 -14.44
CA VAL A 454 58.72 -28.37 -15.31
C VAL A 454 59.82 -27.67 -14.49
N THR A 455 59.48 -27.00 -13.38
CA THR A 455 60.48 -26.32 -12.54
C THR A 455 61.36 -27.31 -11.77
N VAL A 456 60.80 -28.40 -11.23
CA VAL A 456 61.58 -29.50 -10.64
C VAL A 456 62.48 -30.19 -11.69
N ARG A 457 61.98 -30.42 -12.91
CA ARG A 457 62.73 -31.06 -13.99
C ARG A 457 63.83 -30.16 -14.58
N ARG A 458 63.65 -28.82 -14.53
CA ARG A 458 64.72 -27.83 -14.79
C ARG A 458 65.77 -27.83 -13.67
N ARG A 459 65.38 -27.75 -12.40
CA ARG A 459 66.35 -27.82 -11.27
C ARG A 459 67.20 -29.09 -11.31
N ARG A 460 66.61 -30.26 -11.59
CA ARG A 460 67.35 -31.53 -11.76
C ARG A 460 68.24 -31.61 -13.03
N ARG A 461 68.14 -30.66 -13.96
CA ARG A 461 69.02 -30.55 -15.14
C ARG A 461 70.03 -29.39 -15.06
N GLY A 462 69.93 -28.53 -14.05
CA GLY A 462 70.88 -27.43 -13.80
C GLY A 462 72.06 -27.79 -12.90
N GLY A 463 72.13 -29.02 -12.37
CA GLY A 463 73.20 -29.49 -11.47
C GLY A 463 74.33 -30.25 -12.17
N ALA A 464 74.63 -29.94 -13.43
CA ALA A 464 75.63 -30.64 -14.24
C ALA A 464 76.33 -29.67 -15.22
N ALA A 465 76.94 -28.62 -14.68
CA ALA A 465 77.82 -27.68 -15.38
C ALA A 465 78.76 -27.03 -14.34
N GLU A 466 79.91 -27.66 -14.11
CA GLU A 466 80.98 -27.13 -13.25
C GLU A 466 82.05 -26.39 -14.08
N ASP A 467 82.58 -25.33 -13.47
CA ASP A 467 83.88 -24.67 -13.64
C ASP A 467 84.37 -24.18 -15.01
N GLY A 468 84.70 -22.88 -15.02
CA GLY A 468 85.27 -22.12 -16.15
C GLY A 468 85.55 -20.66 -15.79
N ALA A 469 86.51 -20.43 -14.88
CA ALA A 469 86.96 -19.12 -14.38
C ALA A 469 87.60 -18.22 -15.49
N PRO A 470 87.86 -16.89 -15.29
CA PRO A 470 87.95 -16.17 -14.01
C PRO A 470 87.33 -14.75 -13.92
N GLU A 471 87.47 -14.15 -12.73
CA GLU A 471 87.22 -12.75 -12.36
C GLU A 471 88.17 -11.76 -13.11
N PRO A 472 87.84 -10.45 -13.25
CA PRO A 472 88.11 -9.53 -12.12
C PRO A 472 87.12 -8.36 -11.91
N ARG A 473 86.94 -7.99 -10.64
CA ARG A 473 86.81 -6.64 -10.04
C ARG A 473 86.40 -5.46 -10.95
N SER A 474 85.36 -4.71 -10.57
CA SER A 474 85.54 -3.53 -9.69
C SER A 474 84.26 -2.72 -9.40
N THR A 475 84.14 -2.29 -8.14
CA THR A 475 83.56 -1.02 -7.63
C THR A 475 82.30 -0.38 -8.26
N SER A 476 81.21 -0.41 -7.48
CA SER A 476 80.34 0.74 -7.09
C SER A 476 79.67 1.65 -8.14
N SER A 477 78.36 1.90 -7.96
CA SER A 477 77.78 3.24 -7.62
C SER A 477 76.31 3.41 -8.06
N SER A 478 75.56 4.21 -7.29
CA SER A 478 74.42 5.06 -7.69
C SER A 478 73.33 4.55 -8.67
N SER A 479 72.14 4.29 -8.10
CA SER A 479 70.86 4.79 -8.64
C SER A 479 70.92 6.34 -8.74
N PRO A 480 70.22 7.08 -9.65
CA PRO A 480 68.77 6.93 -9.90
C PRO A 480 68.13 7.37 -11.27
N ASN A 481 66.81 7.15 -11.36
CA ASN A 481 65.78 7.96 -12.05
C ASN A 481 65.52 7.88 -13.58
N GLY A 482 64.24 8.10 -13.94
CA GLY A 482 63.62 8.04 -15.30
C GLY A 482 62.37 7.13 -15.29
N ARG A 483 61.09 7.52 -15.51
CA ARG A 483 60.43 8.63 -16.28
C ARG A 483 60.78 8.56 -17.79
N VAL A 484 59.86 8.54 -18.77
CA VAL A 484 58.38 8.80 -18.94
C VAL A 484 57.84 7.84 -20.05
N GLY A 485 56.57 7.49 -20.30
CA GLY A 485 55.21 7.75 -19.73
C GLY A 485 54.09 7.55 -20.80
N HIS A 486 52.83 7.92 -20.49
CA HIS A 486 51.58 7.79 -21.31
C HIS A 486 51.05 6.35 -21.59
N GLU A 487 49.88 5.85 -21.15
CA GLU A 487 48.47 6.37 -21.09
C GLU A 487 47.85 6.75 -22.44
N PRO A 488 46.51 6.62 -22.66
CA PRO A 488 45.42 6.67 -21.65
C PRO A 488 44.30 5.59 -21.72
N GLU A 489 43.40 5.63 -20.72
CA GLU A 489 41.94 5.31 -20.74
C GLU A 489 41.45 3.91 -21.22
N SER A 490 40.42 3.24 -20.67
CA SER A 490 39.54 3.43 -19.48
C SER A 490 38.96 2.02 -19.13
N GLU A 491 37.91 1.73 -18.32
CA GLU A 491 36.86 2.50 -17.61
C GLU A 491 36.29 1.66 -16.42
N ALA A 492 35.37 2.26 -15.64
CA ALA A 492 34.31 1.67 -14.79
C ALA A 492 34.54 0.32 -14.05
N ASP A 493 34.79 0.42 -12.74
CA ASP A 493 34.55 -0.64 -11.74
C ASP A 493 33.34 -0.24 -10.84
N ALA A 494 32.52 -1.19 -10.40
CA ALA A 494 31.29 -0.91 -9.65
C ALA A 494 30.76 -2.10 -8.81
N PRO A 495 31.04 -2.14 -7.49
CA PRO A 495 30.41 -3.07 -6.55
C PRO A 495 29.12 -2.50 -5.94
N LEU A 496 28.09 -3.35 -5.81
CA LEU A 496 26.82 -3.01 -5.18
C LEU A 496 26.92 -2.97 -3.64
N LEU A 497 26.34 -1.95 -3.02
CA LEU A 497 26.01 -1.92 -1.59
C LEU A 497 24.51 -1.60 -1.42
N GLY A 498 23.78 -2.53 -0.82
CA GLY A 498 22.39 -2.34 -0.36
C GLY A 498 22.30 -2.57 1.15
N PRO A 499 21.48 -1.80 1.89
CA PRO A 499 21.47 -1.86 3.35
C PRO A 499 20.71 -3.07 3.91
N GLU A 500 21.23 -3.65 4.99
CA GLU A 500 20.50 -4.64 5.80
C GLU A 500 19.41 -3.96 6.63
N ALA A 501 18.18 -4.46 6.57
CA ALA A 501 17.12 -4.13 7.52
C ALA A 501 17.13 -5.13 8.69
N ARG A 502 17.14 -4.63 9.94
CA ARG A 502 16.96 -5.46 11.14
C ARG A 502 15.51 -5.42 11.61
N PRO A 503 14.92 -6.54 12.05
CA PRO A 503 13.61 -6.54 12.71
C PRO A 503 13.73 -6.10 14.18
N GLU A 504 12.73 -5.36 14.65
CA GLU A 504 12.55 -5.06 16.08
C GLU A 504 11.81 -6.21 16.80
N ALA A 505 11.93 -6.25 18.13
CA ALA A 505 11.30 -7.24 19.00
C ALA A 505 10.15 -6.61 19.81
N PRO A 506 9.10 -7.36 20.17
CA PRO A 506 7.96 -6.81 20.90
C PRO A 506 8.31 -6.47 22.35
N VAL A 507 7.75 -5.35 22.83
CA VAL A 507 7.62 -5.02 24.25
C VAL A 507 6.20 -5.40 24.69
N GLY A 508 6.03 -5.76 25.97
CA GLY A 508 4.73 -6.07 26.60
C GLY A 508 4.63 -5.51 28.01
#